data_AF-A0A6V7X7W5-F1
#
_entry.id   AF-A0A6V7X7W5-F1
#
_cell.length_a   1.000
_cell.length_b   1.000
_cell.length_c   1.000
_cell.angle_alpha   90.00
_cell.angle_beta   90.00
_cell.angle_gamma   90.00
#
_symmetry.space_group_name_H-M   'P 1'
#
loop_
_entity.id
_entity.type
_entity.pdbx_description
1 polymer ?
#
loop_
_entity_poly.entity_id
_entity_poly.type
_entity_poly.pdbx_seq_one_letter_code
_entity_poly.pdbx_strand_id
1 'polypeptide(L)'
;MFFLSPEVQLDVLKCLNFEQLFSLKQSNSCFYNLINKYEGGLARMEFGKLSLIDTRKIHSQEMDYYKFIKLEPVISDFVLDDQLMKKWQAAMAESIPLYLHMFEDGIESFAVQLEKKGDKKSRYILKLPNFPKTIEEMIIIRFWLKQLFNCVFDYALFSHIAFNPEIINILFDNDETTLKEFHVRSFGIFFSKSNVEFQDISQFFLLIG
;
A
#
# COMPACT_ATOMS: atom_id res chain seq x y z
N MET A 1 -31.29 3.61 6.59
CA MET A 1 -30.10 4.44 6.87
C MET A 1 -30.14 5.80 6.16
N PHE A 2 -30.63 5.88 4.91
CA PHE A 2 -30.69 7.13 4.11
C PHE A 2 -31.49 8.31 4.69
N PHE A 3 -32.30 8.09 5.73
CA PHE A 3 -33.09 9.14 6.39
C PHE A 3 -32.45 9.66 7.70
N LEU A 4 -31.29 9.11 8.08
CA LEU A 4 -30.55 9.55 9.27
C LEU A 4 -29.62 10.72 8.91
N SER A 5 -29.30 11.58 9.88
CA SER A 5 -28.29 12.63 9.65
C SER A 5 -26.90 12.00 9.43
N PRO A 6 -25.99 12.67 8.71
CA PRO A 6 -24.64 12.17 8.46
C PRO A 6 -23.88 11.76 9.73
N GLU A 7 -24.09 12.46 10.84
CA GLU A 7 -23.46 12.19 12.14
C GLU A 7 -23.96 10.85 12.73
N VAL A 8 -25.27 10.61 12.69
CA VAL A 8 -25.86 9.36 13.18
C VAL A 8 -25.48 8.19 12.26
N GLN A 9 -25.42 8.43 10.93
CA GLN A 9 -24.92 7.42 9.99
C GLN A 9 -23.47 7.06 10.29
N LEU A 10 -22.63 8.05 10.59
CA LEU A 10 -21.23 7.84 10.96
C LEU A 10 -21.08 7.01 12.24
N ASP A 11 -21.86 7.31 13.28
CA ASP A 11 -21.81 6.55 14.53
C ASP A 11 -22.24 5.09 14.34
N VAL A 12 -23.20 4.83 13.46
CA VAL A 12 -23.58 3.46 13.08
C VAL A 12 -22.43 2.78 12.31
N LEU A 13 -21.78 3.48 11.39
CA LEU A 13 -20.66 2.93 10.62
C LEU A 13 -19.44 2.59 11.51
N LYS A 14 -19.20 3.36 12.59
CA LYS A 14 -18.14 3.02 13.58
C LYS A 14 -18.36 1.67 14.28
N CYS A 15 -19.60 1.18 14.31
CA CYS A 15 -19.93 -0.12 14.90
C CYS A 15 -19.61 -1.30 13.97
N LEU A 16 -19.26 -1.03 12.70
CA LEU A 16 -18.98 -2.05 11.70
C LEU A 16 -17.49 -2.36 11.63
N ASN A 17 -17.16 -3.63 11.39
CA ASN A 17 -15.79 -4.03 11.14
C ASN A 17 -15.35 -3.67 9.71
N PHE A 18 -14.05 -3.81 9.43
CA PHE A 18 -13.50 -3.48 8.12
C PHE A 18 -14.20 -4.20 6.95
N GLU A 19 -14.44 -5.51 7.05
CA GLU A 19 -15.06 -6.28 5.95
C GLU A 19 -16.49 -5.81 5.67
N GLN A 20 -17.24 -5.45 6.71
CA GLN A 20 -18.58 -4.89 6.62
C GLN A 20 -18.57 -3.48 6.03
N LEU A 21 -17.64 -2.61 6.48
CA LEU A 21 -17.45 -1.28 5.93
C LEU A 21 -17.05 -1.33 4.45
N PHE A 22 -16.14 -2.22 4.10
CA PHE A 22 -15.65 -2.42 2.74
C PHE A 22 -16.78 -2.91 1.82
N SER A 23 -17.56 -3.89 2.28
CA SER A 23 -18.73 -4.40 1.55
C SER A 23 -19.82 -3.33 1.38
N LEU A 24 -20.06 -2.50 2.40
CA LEU A 24 -20.99 -1.35 2.29
C LEU A 24 -20.48 -0.28 1.33
N LYS A 25 -19.17 -0.02 1.33
CA LYS A 25 -18.51 0.91 0.41
C LYS A 25 -18.69 0.47 -1.05
N GLN A 26 -18.62 -0.83 -1.34
CA GLN A 26 -18.77 -1.36 -2.71
C GLN A 26 -20.24 -1.52 -3.16
N SER A 27 -21.18 -1.69 -2.23
CA SER A 27 -22.58 -1.97 -2.57
C SER A 27 -23.43 -0.74 -2.85
N ASN A 28 -22.98 0.46 -2.45
CA ASN A 28 -23.80 1.67 -2.59
C ASN A 28 -22.97 2.95 -2.73
N SER A 29 -23.24 3.75 -3.77
CA SER A 29 -22.53 5.01 -4.02
C SER A 29 -22.70 6.08 -2.92
N CYS A 30 -23.81 6.05 -2.18
CA CYS A 30 -24.02 6.94 -1.05
C CYS A 30 -23.15 6.54 0.15
N PHE A 31 -23.07 5.26 0.48
CA PHE A 31 -22.14 4.77 1.51
C PHE A 31 -20.70 4.92 1.06
N TYR A 32 -20.38 4.74 -0.22
CA TYR A 32 -19.07 5.04 -0.77
C TYR A 32 -18.65 6.48 -0.48
N ASN A 33 -19.50 7.45 -0.83
CA ASN A 33 -19.22 8.87 -0.60
C ASN A 33 -19.14 9.21 0.89
N LEU A 34 -20.03 8.64 1.72
CA LEU A 34 -20.04 8.86 3.16
C LEU A 34 -18.81 8.27 3.85
N ILE A 35 -18.46 7.01 3.53
CA ILE A 35 -17.29 6.32 4.10
C ILE A 35 -16.00 7.04 3.67
N ASN A 36 -15.89 7.46 2.41
CA ASN A 36 -14.74 8.26 1.96
C ASN A 36 -14.65 9.61 2.67
N LYS A 37 -15.79 10.30 2.86
CA LYS A 37 -15.83 11.59 3.56
C LYS A 37 -15.33 11.48 5.01
N TYR A 38 -15.52 10.33 5.66
CA TYR A 38 -15.14 10.10 7.05
C TYR A 38 -14.08 8.99 7.21
N GLU A 39 -13.26 8.74 6.17
CA GLU A 39 -12.30 7.62 6.11
C GLU A 39 -11.25 7.69 7.24
N GLY A 40 -10.93 8.90 7.72
CA GLY A 40 -10.06 9.10 8.90
C GLY A 40 -10.70 8.73 10.25
N GLY A 41 -12.03 8.60 10.32
CA GLY A 41 -12.80 8.30 11.54
C GLY A 41 -13.50 6.94 11.54
N LEU A 42 -13.38 6.17 10.46
CA LEU A 42 -13.94 4.82 10.29
C LEU A 42 -12.86 3.76 10.43
N ALA A 43 -13.24 2.53 10.81
CA ALA A 43 -12.29 1.48 11.20
C ALA A 43 -11.31 1.13 10.06
N ARG A 44 -10.08 1.64 10.18
CA ARG A 44 -8.94 1.23 9.36
C ARG A 44 -8.50 -0.17 9.77
N MET A 45 -8.01 -0.96 8.82
CA MET A 45 -7.44 -2.25 9.15
C MET A 45 -6.13 -2.02 9.94
N GLU A 46 -6.09 -2.53 11.17
CA GLU A 46 -4.91 -2.42 12.03
C GLU A 46 -3.97 -3.61 11.83
N PHE A 47 -2.71 -3.29 11.57
CA PHE A 47 -1.62 -4.25 11.53
C PHE A 47 -0.59 -3.92 12.62
N GLY A 48 0.03 -4.96 13.17
CA GLY A 48 1.14 -4.80 14.10
C GLY A 48 2.40 -4.29 13.40
N LYS A 49 2.64 -4.74 12.16
CA LYS A 49 3.85 -4.39 11.42
C LYS A 49 3.65 -4.28 9.91
N LEU A 50 4.24 -3.25 9.31
CA LEU A 50 4.56 -3.14 7.88
C LEU A 50 6.07 -3.34 7.69
N SER A 51 6.48 -4.11 6.70
CA SER A 51 7.91 -4.19 6.33
C SER A 51 8.08 -4.57 4.86
N LEU A 52 9.25 -4.25 4.31
CA LEU A 52 9.68 -4.74 3.00
C LEU A 52 10.72 -5.83 3.18
N ILE A 53 10.57 -6.92 2.45
CA ILE A 53 11.44 -8.10 2.58
C ILE A 53 11.93 -8.56 1.21
N ASP A 54 13.10 -9.19 1.20
CA ASP A 54 13.59 -9.98 0.08
C ASP A 54 13.07 -11.42 0.24
N THR A 55 12.20 -11.84 -0.66
CA THR A 55 11.55 -13.15 -0.60
C THR A 55 12.51 -14.31 -0.83
N ARG A 56 13.70 -14.08 -1.39
CA ARG A 56 14.76 -15.12 -1.51
C ARG A 56 15.35 -15.50 -0.16
N LYS A 57 15.25 -14.59 0.84
CA LYS A 57 15.76 -14.82 2.19
C LYS A 57 14.77 -15.58 3.08
N ILE A 58 13.56 -15.84 2.58
CA ILE A 58 12.58 -16.66 3.30
C ILE A 58 13.07 -18.11 3.26
N HIS A 59 13.40 -18.66 4.42
CA HIS A 59 13.80 -20.05 4.51
C HIS A 59 12.61 -20.98 4.25
N SER A 60 12.83 -22.12 3.59
CA SER A 60 11.75 -23.07 3.25
C SER A 60 10.96 -23.55 4.46
N GLN A 61 11.61 -23.65 5.63
CA GLN A 61 10.98 -24.03 6.89
C GLN A 61 10.05 -22.95 7.47
N GLU A 62 10.14 -21.71 7.00
CA GLU A 62 9.29 -20.61 7.44
C GLU A 62 8.08 -20.40 6.54
N MET A 63 8.00 -21.07 5.39
CA MET A 63 6.95 -20.89 4.38
C MET A 63 5.54 -21.12 4.95
N ASP A 64 5.38 -22.02 5.91
CA ASP A 64 4.08 -22.32 6.55
C ASP A 64 3.53 -21.14 7.37
N TYR A 65 4.37 -20.17 7.76
CA TYR A 65 3.95 -18.95 8.48
C TYR A 65 3.53 -17.83 7.52
N TYR A 66 3.81 -17.97 6.23
CA TYR A 66 3.56 -16.95 5.21
C TYR A 66 2.29 -17.25 4.41
N LYS A 67 1.36 -16.30 4.47
CA LYS A 67 0.13 -16.30 3.67
C LYS A 67 0.32 -15.34 2.49
N PHE A 68 0.54 -15.89 1.31
CA PHE A 68 0.67 -15.08 0.10
C PHE A 68 -0.70 -14.52 -0.30
N ILE A 69 -0.77 -13.20 -0.45
CA ILE A 69 -1.94 -12.51 -0.98
C ILE A 69 -1.96 -12.74 -2.48
N LYS A 70 -3.05 -13.29 -2.99
CA LYS A 70 -3.26 -13.45 -4.43
C LYS A 70 -3.57 -12.08 -5.04
N LEU A 71 -2.84 -11.74 -6.10
CA LEU A 71 -3.17 -10.60 -6.94
C LEU A 71 -4.26 -11.06 -7.91
N GLU A 72 -5.51 -10.83 -7.55
CA GLU A 72 -6.62 -11.07 -8.47
C GLU A 72 -6.78 -9.86 -9.41
N PRO A 73 -7.30 -10.04 -10.64
CA PRO A 73 -7.63 -8.94 -11.52
C PRO A 73 -8.60 -8.01 -10.79
N VAL A 74 -8.11 -6.84 -10.43
CA VAL A 74 -8.90 -5.87 -9.68
C VAL A 74 -9.92 -5.30 -10.65
N ILE A 75 -11.20 -5.61 -10.46
CA ILE A 75 -12.29 -4.84 -11.08
C ILE A 75 -12.24 -3.45 -10.43
N SER A 76 -11.47 -2.57 -11.06
CA SER A 76 -11.24 -1.22 -10.58
C SER A 76 -12.11 -0.28 -11.39
N ASP A 77 -12.96 0.49 -10.72
CA ASP A 77 -13.68 1.63 -11.32
C ASP A 77 -12.74 2.81 -11.63
N PHE A 78 -11.43 2.61 -11.48
CA PHE A 78 -10.41 3.61 -11.80
C PHE A 78 -10.37 3.86 -13.29
N VAL A 79 -10.87 5.02 -13.69
CA VAL A 79 -10.77 5.53 -15.06
C VAL A 79 -9.42 6.22 -15.21
N LEU A 80 -8.56 5.66 -16.03
CA LEU A 80 -7.26 6.21 -16.37
C LEU A 80 -7.44 7.22 -17.51
N ASP A 81 -7.20 8.51 -17.25
CA ASP A 81 -7.25 9.53 -18.29
C ASP A 81 -6.01 9.48 -19.20
N ASP A 82 -6.11 10.12 -20.37
CA ASP A 82 -5.07 10.10 -21.40
C ASP A 82 -3.73 10.70 -20.94
N GLN A 83 -3.76 11.66 -20.02
CA GLN A 83 -2.55 12.30 -19.52
C GLN A 83 -1.81 11.38 -18.55
N LEU A 84 -2.54 10.77 -17.62
CA LEU A 84 -1.98 9.82 -16.66
C LEU A 84 -1.53 8.53 -17.33
N MET A 85 -2.28 8.05 -18.33
CA MET A 85 -1.89 6.92 -19.19
C MET A 85 -0.50 7.15 -19.82
N LYS A 86 -0.27 8.34 -20.39
CA LYS A 86 1.04 8.69 -20.98
C LYS A 86 2.16 8.69 -19.95
N LYS A 87 1.92 9.22 -18.74
CA LYS A 87 2.90 9.19 -17.64
C LYS A 87 3.24 7.77 -17.22
N TRP A 88 2.23 6.90 -17.12
CA TRP A 88 2.43 5.49 -16.80
C TRP A 88 3.22 4.76 -17.88
N GLN A 89 2.92 5.01 -19.16
CA GLN A 89 3.66 4.45 -20.28
C GLN A 89 5.12 4.92 -20.30
N ALA A 90 5.39 6.20 -20.01
CA ALA A 90 6.74 6.71 -19.90
C ALA A 90 7.51 6.04 -18.75
N ALA A 91 6.90 5.93 -17.57
CA ALA A 91 7.50 5.28 -16.41
C ALA A 91 7.87 3.81 -16.67
N MET A 92 7.00 3.06 -17.36
CA MET A 92 7.28 1.68 -17.76
C MET A 92 8.39 1.60 -18.81
N ALA A 93 8.41 2.53 -19.78
CA ALA A 93 9.47 2.58 -20.79
C ALA A 93 10.85 2.89 -20.18
N GLU A 94 10.89 3.74 -19.16
CA GLU A 94 12.08 4.05 -18.36
C GLU A 94 12.40 2.96 -17.33
N SER A 95 11.52 1.97 -17.17
CA SER A 95 11.65 0.88 -16.18
C SER A 95 11.82 1.40 -14.76
N ILE A 96 11.04 2.41 -14.37
CA ILE A 96 11.06 2.94 -13.00
C ILE A 96 10.60 1.83 -12.03
N PRO A 97 11.40 1.46 -11.00
CA PRO A 97 11.06 0.40 -10.07
C PRO A 97 10.08 0.86 -8.98
N LEU A 98 9.27 -0.06 -8.45
CA LEU A 98 8.46 0.10 -7.25
C LEU A 98 9.29 0.14 -5.96
N TYR A 99 10.38 -0.61 -5.92
CA TYR A 99 11.25 -0.74 -4.76
C TYR A 99 12.66 -0.29 -5.09
N LEU A 100 13.18 0.63 -4.28
CA LEU A 100 14.59 0.98 -4.21
C LEU A 100 15.28 0.05 -3.21
N HIS A 101 16.51 -0.37 -3.52
CA HIS A 101 17.29 -1.23 -2.61
C HIS A 101 18.79 -0.96 -2.68
N MET A 102 19.52 -1.43 -1.66
CA MET A 102 20.98 -1.32 -1.56
C MET A 102 21.76 -2.60 -1.91
N PHE A 103 21.08 -3.67 -2.30
CA PHE A 103 21.74 -4.92 -2.69
C PHE A 103 22.34 -4.83 -4.10
N GLU A 104 23.53 -5.43 -4.28
CA GLU A 104 24.18 -5.56 -5.59
C GLU A 104 23.46 -6.56 -6.51
N ASP A 105 22.74 -7.55 -5.94
CA ASP A 105 22.16 -8.67 -6.68
C ASP A 105 20.63 -8.80 -6.56
N GLY A 106 19.98 -8.84 -7.73
CA GLY A 106 18.64 -9.38 -7.98
C GLY A 106 17.47 -8.54 -7.45
N ILE A 107 16.87 -7.77 -8.36
CA ILE A 107 15.89 -6.71 -8.09
C ILE A 107 14.43 -7.24 -8.05
N GLU A 108 14.19 -8.50 -8.46
CA GLU A 108 12.84 -9.00 -8.81
C GLU A 108 12.07 -9.67 -7.65
N SER A 109 12.64 -9.73 -6.45
CA SER A 109 12.15 -10.62 -5.39
C SER A 109 11.71 -9.92 -4.12
N PHE A 110 11.38 -8.63 -4.19
CA PHE A 110 10.87 -7.90 -3.04
C PHE A 110 9.36 -8.09 -2.86
N ALA A 111 8.91 -7.98 -1.61
CA ALA A 111 7.50 -8.02 -1.26
C ALA A 111 7.20 -7.17 -0.03
N VAL A 112 5.94 -6.75 0.09
CA VAL A 112 5.40 -6.15 1.30
C VAL A 112 5.00 -7.27 2.25
N GLN A 113 5.52 -7.23 3.48
CA GLN A 113 5.12 -8.10 4.57
C GLN A 113 4.25 -7.34 5.56
N LEU A 114 3.10 -7.91 5.89
CA LEU A 114 2.17 -7.40 6.90
C LEU A 114 2.05 -8.41 8.05
N GLU A 115 2.13 -7.93 9.29
CA GLU A 115 1.89 -8.74 10.50
C GLU A 115 0.60 -8.29 11.17
N LYS A 116 -0.33 -9.22 11.42
CA LYS A 116 -1.60 -8.86 12.07
C LYS A 116 -1.35 -8.52 13.53
N LYS A 117 -2.01 -7.48 14.02
CA LYS A 117 -1.91 -7.07 15.42
C LYS A 117 -2.37 -8.21 16.33
N GLY A 118 -1.55 -8.55 17.33
CA GLY A 118 -1.82 -9.63 18.28
C GLY A 118 -1.53 -11.05 17.79
N ASP A 119 -1.20 -11.24 16.50
CA ASP A 119 -0.81 -12.55 15.94
C ASP A 119 0.54 -12.45 15.23
N LYS A 120 1.61 -12.77 15.97
CA LYS A 120 2.99 -12.77 15.45
C LYS A 120 3.30 -13.95 14.53
N LYS A 121 2.40 -14.93 14.42
CA LYS A 121 2.63 -16.16 13.64
C LYS A 121 2.09 -16.03 12.21
N SER A 122 1.02 -15.26 12.01
CA SER A 122 0.48 -15.02 10.67
C SER A 122 1.15 -13.81 10.01
N ARG A 123 1.98 -14.06 8.99
CA ARG A 123 2.55 -13.01 8.13
C ARG A 123 1.89 -13.07 6.77
N TYR A 124 1.42 -11.93 6.27
CA TYR A 124 0.87 -11.82 4.92
C TYR A 124 1.91 -11.25 3.99
N ILE A 125 2.10 -11.89 2.83
CA ILE A 125 3.05 -11.46 1.81
C ILE A 125 2.30 -10.96 0.59
N LEU A 126 2.44 -9.67 0.31
CA LEU A 126 1.95 -9.04 -0.90
C LEU A 126 3.14 -8.82 -1.84
N LYS A 127 3.21 -9.64 -2.89
CA LYS A 127 4.28 -9.58 -3.89
C LYS A 127 3.82 -8.75 -5.09
N LEU A 128 4.15 -7.46 -5.09
CA LEU A 128 3.85 -6.58 -6.23
C LEU A 128 4.96 -6.66 -7.29
N PRO A 129 4.63 -6.43 -8.58
CA PRO A 129 5.65 -6.30 -9.63
C PRO A 129 6.60 -5.14 -9.30
N ASN A 130 7.91 -5.40 -9.30
CA ASN A 130 8.88 -4.33 -9.06
C ASN A 130 9.03 -3.43 -10.29
N PHE A 131 9.14 -4.03 -11.48
CA PHE A 131 9.16 -3.32 -12.75
C PHE A 131 7.86 -3.61 -13.49
N PRO A 132 6.83 -2.77 -13.36
CA PRO A 132 5.59 -2.96 -14.10
C PRO A 132 5.86 -2.84 -15.60
N LYS A 133 5.31 -3.77 -16.37
CA LYS A 133 5.43 -3.90 -17.83
C LYS A 133 4.12 -3.66 -18.54
N THR A 134 3.00 -3.69 -17.81
CA THR A 134 1.66 -3.51 -18.36
C THR A 134 0.85 -2.51 -17.53
N ILE A 135 -0.16 -1.90 -18.17
CA ILE A 135 -1.12 -1.04 -17.49
C ILE A 135 -1.88 -1.81 -16.40
N GLU A 136 -2.16 -3.09 -16.63
CA GLU A 136 -2.81 -3.95 -15.63
C GLU A 136 -1.94 -4.07 -14.35
N GLU A 137 -0.63 -4.29 -14.49
CA GLU A 137 0.29 -4.32 -13.36
C GLU A 137 0.34 -2.97 -12.64
N MET A 138 0.33 -1.85 -13.36
CA MET A 138 0.24 -0.51 -12.77
C MET A 138 -1.06 -0.30 -11.97
N ILE A 139 -2.21 -0.77 -12.49
CA ILE A 139 -3.50 -0.73 -11.78
C ILE A 139 -3.43 -1.56 -10.50
N ILE A 140 -2.87 -2.77 -10.57
CA ILE A 140 -2.70 -3.66 -9.41
C ILE A 140 -1.84 -2.98 -8.33
N ILE A 141 -0.68 -2.43 -8.71
CA ILE A 141 0.21 -1.72 -7.79
C ILE A 141 -0.52 -0.55 -7.13
N ARG A 142 -1.16 0.32 -7.94
CA ARG A 142 -1.93 1.46 -7.44
C ARG A 142 -3.01 1.04 -6.46
N PHE A 143 -3.78 0.01 -6.80
CA PHE A 143 -4.85 -0.48 -5.96
C PHE A 143 -4.33 -0.93 -4.59
N TRP A 144 -3.29 -1.77 -4.57
CA TRP A 144 -2.76 -2.30 -3.32
C TRP A 144 -2.04 -1.25 -2.48
N LEU A 145 -1.31 -0.32 -3.10
CA LEU A 145 -0.74 0.82 -2.37
C LEU A 145 -1.84 1.66 -1.72
N LYS A 146 -2.96 1.91 -2.43
CA LYS A 146 -4.12 2.59 -1.85
C LYS A 146 -4.71 1.83 -0.66
N GLN A 147 -4.78 0.50 -0.72
CA GLN A 147 -5.22 -0.30 0.43
C GLN A 147 -4.25 -0.17 1.62
N LEU A 148 -2.94 -0.19 1.36
CA LEU A 148 -1.93 -0.06 2.40
C LEU A 148 -1.94 1.34 3.05
N PHE A 149 -2.11 2.41 2.29
CA PHE A 149 -2.26 3.77 2.81
C PHE A 149 -3.52 3.93 3.69
N ASN A 150 -4.55 3.12 3.44
CA ASN A 150 -5.76 3.08 4.26
C ASN A 150 -5.66 2.18 5.51
N CYS A 151 -4.51 1.56 5.77
CA CYS A 151 -4.25 0.78 6.97
C CYS A 151 -3.56 1.60 8.06
N VAL A 152 -3.62 1.13 9.30
CA VAL A 152 -2.83 1.68 10.43
C VAL A 152 -1.83 0.63 10.91
N PHE A 153 -0.60 1.05 11.13
CA PHE A 153 0.50 0.19 11.55
C PHE A 153 1.04 0.62 12.91
N ASP A 154 1.19 -0.33 13.86
CA ASP A 154 1.89 -0.04 15.11
C ASP A 154 3.39 0.23 14.83
N TYR A 155 3.99 -0.50 13.89
CA TYR A 155 5.37 -0.34 13.49
C TYR A 155 5.59 -0.48 11.98
N ALA A 156 6.46 0.33 11.38
CA ALA A 156 6.99 0.10 10.03
C ALA A 156 8.51 -0.09 10.05
N LEU A 157 9.00 -1.11 9.35
CA LEU A 157 10.41 -1.44 9.28
C LEU A 157 10.89 -1.55 7.84
N PHE A 158 11.78 -0.66 7.44
CA PHE A 158 12.41 -0.66 6.12
C PHE A 158 13.90 -0.93 6.30
N SER A 159 14.36 -2.10 5.85
CA SER A 159 15.76 -2.51 5.98
C SER A 159 16.32 -2.77 4.59
N HIS A 160 17.19 -1.86 4.13
CA HIS A 160 17.84 -1.90 2.82
C HIS A 160 16.92 -1.89 1.59
N ILE A 161 15.59 -1.88 1.79
CA ILE A 161 14.55 -1.87 0.75
C ILE A 161 13.50 -0.86 1.17
N ALA A 162 13.03 -0.09 0.20
CA ALA A 162 12.17 1.03 0.45
C ALA A 162 11.31 1.30 -0.83
N PHE A 163 10.06 1.77 -0.72
CA PHE A 163 9.20 2.14 -1.86
C PHE A 163 9.70 3.36 -2.65
N ASN A 164 9.88 3.25 -3.96
CA ASN A 164 10.27 4.37 -4.80
C ASN A 164 9.20 5.48 -4.78
N PRO A 165 9.50 6.69 -4.25
CA PRO A 165 8.53 7.78 -4.21
C PRO A 165 8.19 8.31 -5.61
N GLU A 166 9.09 8.18 -6.59
CA GLU A 166 8.87 8.63 -7.96
C GLU A 166 7.69 7.90 -8.62
N ILE A 167 7.70 6.56 -8.60
CA ILE A 167 6.61 5.78 -9.18
C ILE A 167 5.31 5.95 -8.38
N ILE A 168 5.39 6.12 -7.05
CA ILE A 168 4.20 6.43 -6.24
C ILE A 168 3.58 7.76 -6.71
N ASN A 169 4.39 8.79 -6.93
CA ASN A 169 3.90 10.06 -7.44
C ASN A 169 3.24 9.89 -8.81
N ILE A 170 3.84 9.12 -9.72
CA ILE A 170 3.28 8.82 -11.04
C ILE A 170 1.95 8.05 -10.94
N LEU A 171 1.82 7.10 -10.01
CA LEU A 171 0.60 6.31 -9.83
C LEU A 171 -0.58 7.12 -9.26
N PHE A 172 -0.29 8.19 -8.52
CA PHE A 172 -1.27 9.00 -7.80
C PHE A 172 -1.24 10.49 -8.19
N ASP A 173 -0.72 10.82 -9.36
CA ASP A 173 -0.44 12.21 -9.78
C ASP A 173 -1.70 13.10 -9.87
N ASN A 174 -2.87 12.49 -10.13
CA ASN A 174 -4.15 13.19 -10.28
C ASN A 174 -5.05 13.13 -9.03
N ASP A 175 -4.57 12.57 -7.92
CA ASP A 175 -5.41 12.26 -6.76
C ASP A 175 -4.96 13.06 -5.53
N GLU A 176 -5.36 14.34 -5.45
CA GLU A 176 -5.14 15.19 -4.27
C GLU A 176 -5.81 14.62 -3.01
N THR A 177 -6.81 13.74 -3.17
CA THR A 177 -7.56 13.14 -2.08
C THR A 177 -6.96 11.84 -1.54
N THR A 178 -6.04 11.22 -2.27
CA THR A 178 -5.43 9.96 -1.83
C THR A 178 -4.25 10.27 -0.93
N LEU A 179 -4.35 9.80 0.31
CA LEU A 179 -3.25 9.72 1.26
C LEU A 179 -2.09 8.98 0.59
N LYS A 180 -0.97 9.67 0.38
CA LYS A 180 0.29 9.09 -0.13
C LYS A 180 1.22 8.67 1.01
N GLU A 181 0.68 8.62 2.23
CA GLU A 181 1.42 8.42 3.46
C GLU A 181 0.87 7.21 4.20
N PHE A 182 1.79 6.41 4.77
CA PHE A 182 1.44 5.32 5.67
C PHE A 182 1.16 5.88 7.06
N HIS A 183 0.04 5.46 7.64
CA HIS A 183 -0.29 5.77 9.02
C HIS A 183 0.44 4.83 9.98
N VAL A 184 1.58 5.27 10.49
CA VAL A 184 2.47 4.45 11.31
C VAL A 184 2.72 5.11 12.65
N ARG A 185 2.53 4.38 13.75
CA ARG A 185 2.81 4.91 15.11
C ARG A 185 4.30 5.09 15.39
N SER A 186 5.11 4.20 14.86
CA SER A 186 6.58 4.24 15.01
C SER A 186 7.25 3.56 13.82
N PHE A 187 8.40 4.06 13.37
CA PHE A 187 9.09 3.46 12.24
C PHE A 187 10.59 3.35 12.49
N GLY A 188 11.21 2.40 11.80
CA GLY A 188 12.65 2.20 11.78
C GLY A 188 13.15 2.03 10.35
N ILE A 189 14.24 2.73 10.04
CA ILE A 189 14.92 2.64 8.76
C ILE A 189 16.35 2.17 9.03
N PHE A 190 16.75 1.07 8.40
CA PHE A 190 18.08 0.50 8.53
C PHE A 190 18.73 0.43 7.16
N PHE A 191 19.69 1.33 6.94
CA PHE A 191 20.54 1.34 5.77
C PHE A 191 22.00 1.19 6.22
N SER A 192 22.72 0.24 5.63
CA SER A 192 24.17 0.16 5.81
C SER A 192 24.81 1.33 5.06
N LYS A 193 25.86 1.92 5.63
CA LYS A 193 26.71 2.92 4.94
C LYS A 193 27.39 2.27 3.73
N SER A 194 26.70 2.22 2.60
CA SER A 194 27.29 1.85 1.32
C SER A 194 26.64 2.71 0.24
N ASN A 195 27.39 3.73 -0.18
CA ASN A 195 27.31 4.54 -1.42
C ASN A 195 25.99 5.16 -1.90
N VAL A 196 24.85 4.98 -1.24
CA VAL A 196 23.65 5.73 -1.59
C VAL A 196 23.75 7.15 -1.02
N GLU A 197 23.72 8.14 -1.91
CA GLU A 197 23.67 9.53 -1.51
C GLU A 197 22.44 9.77 -0.63
N PHE A 198 22.66 10.41 0.52
CA PHE A 198 21.66 10.63 1.58
C PHE A 198 20.36 11.33 1.09
N GLN A 199 20.37 11.87 -0.12
CA GLN A 199 19.26 12.61 -0.74
C GLN A 199 18.05 11.71 -1.05
N ASP A 200 18.24 10.46 -1.46
CA ASP A 200 17.12 9.56 -1.79
C ASP A 200 16.34 9.09 -0.56
N ILE A 201 17.01 9.04 0.60
CA ILE A 201 16.40 8.65 1.88
C ILE A 201 15.49 9.76 2.42
N SER A 202 15.77 11.03 2.09
CA SER A 202 14.93 12.15 2.53
C SER A 202 13.51 12.08 1.93
N GLN A 203 13.38 11.58 0.71
CA GLN A 203 12.09 11.41 0.04
C GLN A 203 11.27 10.26 0.65
N PHE A 204 11.89 9.31 1.37
CA PHE A 204 11.17 8.27 2.10
C PHE A 204 10.30 8.80 3.23
N PHE A 205 10.75 9.87 3.89
CA PHE A 205 9.97 10.50 4.95
C PHE A 205 8.68 11.13 4.42
N LEU A 206 8.58 11.39 3.10
CA LEU A 206 7.35 11.89 2.47
C LEU A 206 6.24 10.83 2.38
N LEU A 207 6.56 9.56 2.63
CA LEU A 207 5.59 8.46 2.59
C LEU A 207 5.13 8.04 4.00
N ILE A 208 5.53 8.76 5.07
CA ILE A 208 5.20 8.42 6.46
C ILE A 208 4.57 9.65 7.12
N GLY A 209 3.33 9.51 7.61
CA GLY A 209 2.53 10.60 8.19
C GLY A 209 1.77 10.21 9.46
#